data_AF-A0A443PN20-F1
#
_entry.id   AF-A0A443PN20-F1
#
_cell.length_a   1.000
_cell.length_b   1.000
_cell.length_c   1.000
_cell.angle_alpha   90.00
_cell.angle_beta   90.00
_cell.angle_gamma   90.00
#
_symmetry.space_group_name_H-M   'P 1'
#
loop_
_entity.id
_entity.type
_entity.pdbx_description
1 polymer ?
#
loop_
_entity_poly.entity_id
_entity_poly.type
_entity_poly.pdbx_seq_one_letter_code
_entity_poly.pdbx_strand_id
1 'polypeptide(L)'
;MAAINPSISLHHRISSSSTISAFVSPPKPLLHLHTFSSHFSHSVSFSPSICTTPFRFRRSRSFSTVVSSSLRKLSESEPVPVTTETEALIPSESGVYAVYDSKNELQFIGLSRNIAATVATHQKRVPELCVSVKVATVDEPDRASLTNAWKSWMEEHISGTGKVPPGNESGNITWLRQQQKKSDLRLTPGRHVQLTVPLEELIDRLVKENEVVAFIKGSRNAPQCGFSQRVVGILEALGVDYESLDVLDEEYNSGLRETLKKYSNWPTFPQVFVKGELLGGCDIISSMAESGELAKVFQK
;
A
#
# COMPACT_ATOMS: atom_id res chain seq x y z
N MET A 1 60.62 11.37 49.51
CA MET A 1 61.69 10.98 48.56
C MET A 1 60.97 10.41 47.34
N ALA A 2 60.70 11.21 46.30
CA ALA A 2 61.58 11.45 45.13
C ALA A 2 61.88 10.11 44.40
N ALA A 3 61.55 9.88 43.11
CA ALA A 3 61.84 10.64 41.90
C ALA A 3 60.76 10.34 40.82
N ILE A 4 60.27 11.27 39.97
CA ILE A 4 60.90 12.05 38.87
C ILE A 4 61.35 11.18 37.68
N ASN A 5 60.49 11.15 36.63
CA ASN A 5 60.69 11.54 35.20
C ASN A 5 61.90 10.96 34.39
N PRO A 6 62.09 11.21 33.07
CA PRO A 6 61.23 11.80 32.00
C PRO A 6 61.39 11.16 30.58
N SER A 7 60.82 11.84 29.57
CA SER A 7 61.36 12.08 28.20
C SER A 7 60.74 11.31 27.03
N ILE A 8 60.54 11.85 25.81
CA ILE A 8 60.36 13.19 25.20
C ILE A 8 60.33 12.95 23.66
N SER A 9 59.73 13.89 22.92
CA SER A 9 59.92 14.22 21.47
C SER A 9 59.09 13.45 20.44
N LEU A 10 58.12 14.09 19.77
CA LEU A 10 58.17 15.18 18.76
C LEU A 10 58.37 14.64 17.35
N HIS A 11 57.37 14.84 16.48
CA HIS A 11 57.62 15.30 15.11
C HIS A 11 56.46 16.14 14.57
N HIS A 12 56.85 17.33 14.10
CA HIS A 12 56.12 18.33 13.33
C HIS A 12 55.45 17.80 12.06
N ARG A 13 54.36 18.46 11.61
CA ARG A 13 54.34 19.41 10.46
C ARG A 13 52.88 19.80 10.13
N ILE A 14 52.51 21.07 10.27
CA ILE A 14 52.51 22.19 9.29
C ILE A 14 51.10 22.45 8.74
N SER A 15 50.78 23.73 8.81
CA SER A 15 49.53 24.42 8.58
C SER A 15 49.18 24.61 7.09
N SER A 16 47.86 24.69 6.86
CA SER A 16 47.12 25.57 5.94
C SER A 16 47.74 25.99 4.60
N SER A 17 46.96 25.82 3.52
CA SER A 17 46.70 26.92 2.59
C SER A 17 45.43 26.68 1.77
N SER A 18 44.61 27.73 1.76
CA SER A 18 43.37 27.93 1.04
C SER A 18 43.63 28.06 -0.47
N THR A 19 42.76 27.50 -1.31
CA THR A 19 42.56 28.01 -2.67
C THR A 19 41.09 27.89 -3.06
N ILE A 20 40.52 29.06 -3.23
CA ILE A 20 39.20 29.35 -3.78
C ILE A 20 39.22 28.93 -5.27
N SER A 21 38.27 28.10 -5.69
CA SER A 21 37.97 27.93 -7.12
C SER A 21 36.50 28.27 -7.35
N ALA A 22 36.33 29.21 -8.27
CA ALA A 22 35.10 29.89 -8.58
C ALA A 22 34.13 29.02 -9.39
N PHE A 23 32.85 29.28 -9.16
CA PHE A 23 31.72 28.94 -10.00
C PHE A 23 31.99 29.24 -11.48
N VAL A 24 31.76 28.26 -12.35
CA VAL A 24 31.49 28.48 -13.78
C VAL A 24 30.27 27.66 -14.17
N SER A 25 29.13 28.33 -14.29
CA SER A 25 27.92 27.80 -14.92
C SER A 25 28.11 27.70 -16.43
N PRO A 26 27.58 26.68 -17.11
CA PRO A 26 27.55 26.65 -18.57
C PRO A 26 26.44 27.58 -19.12
N PRO A 27 26.67 28.24 -20.28
CA PRO A 27 25.68 29.14 -20.88
C PRO A 27 24.59 28.36 -21.65
N LYS A 28 23.33 28.80 -21.49
CA LYS A 28 22.22 28.50 -22.41
C LYS A 28 22.25 29.46 -23.60
N PRO A 29 22.04 28.97 -24.82
CA PRO A 29 21.14 29.64 -25.77
C PRO A 29 20.31 28.60 -26.56
N LEU A 30 19.22 28.86 -27.26
CA LEU A 30 18.37 30.02 -27.55
C LEU A 30 17.07 29.38 -28.11
N LEU A 31 15.90 29.87 -27.68
CA LEU A 31 14.61 29.48 -28.28
C LEU A 31 14.48 30.15 -29.65
N HIS A 32 14.13 29.37 -30.68
CA HIS A 32 13.63 29.91 -31.94
C HIS A 32 12.19 29.43 -32.14
N LEU A 33 11.25 30.38 -32.02
CA LEU A 33 9.89 30.24 -32.53
C LEU A 33 9.97 30.16 -34.06
N HIS A 34 9.36 29.14 -34.64
CA HIS A 34 8.84 29.23 -36.01
C HIS A 34 7.37 28.82 -36.02
N THR A 35 6.55 29.87 -36.06
CA THR A 35 5.19 29.89 -36.56
C THR A 35 5.21 29.41 -38.01
N PHE A 36 4.49 28.34 -38.34
CA PHE A 36 4.03 28.09 -39.70
C PHE A 36 2.53 27.81 -39.67
N SER A 37 1.79 28.87 -39.96
CA SER A 37 0.44 28.80 -40.48
C SER A 37 0.53 28.32 -41.93
N SER A 38 -0.23 27.29 -42.30
CA SER A 38 -0.65 27.15 -43.69
C SER A 38 -2.08 26.63 -43.73
N HIS A 39 -2.91 27.49 -44.30
CA HIS A 39 -4.27 27.25 -44.71
C HIS A 39 -4.31 26.16 -45.76
N PHE A 40 -5.24 25.21 -45.63
CA PHE A 40 -5.91 24.65 -46.81
C PHE A 40 -7.39 24.49 -46.51
N SER A 41 -8.14 25.43 -47.07
CA SER A 41 -9.60 25.42 -47.15
C SER A 41 -9.99 24.51 -48.31
N HIS A 42 -10.83 23.51 -48.06
CA HIS A 42 -11.79 23.06 -49.07
C HIS A 42 -13.12 22.71 -48.39
N SER A 43 -14.07 23.61 -48.62
CA SER A 43 -15.48 23.46 -48.36
C SER A 43 -16.09 22.42 -49.30
N VAL A 44 -16.82 21.46 -48.75
CA VAL A 44 -17.97 20.86 -49.43
C VAL A 44 -19.05 20.55 -48.40
N SER A 45 -20.07 21.39 -48.44
CA SER A 45 -21.37 21.22 -47.79
C SER A 45 -22.22 20.23 -48.57
N PHE A 46 -22.81 19.23 -47.93
CA PHE A 46 -24.17 18.73 -48.21
C PHE A 46 -24.68 17.89 -47.02
N SER A 47 -25.86 18.26 -46.52
CA SER A 47 -26.63 17.64 -45.43
C SER A 47 -27.46 16.44 -45.92
N PRO A 48 -28.41 15.88 -45.12
CA PRO A 48 -28.25 15.14 -43.88
C PRO A 48 -28.88 13.71 -44.00
N SER A 49 -28.88 12.99 -42.89
CA SER A 49 -29.67 11.76 -42.61
C SER A 49 -29.00 10.44 -42.98
N ILE A 50 -28.51 9.74 -41.96
CA ILE A 50 -29.02 8.43 -41.56
C ILE A 50 -28.58 8.20 -40.11
N CYS A 51 -29.59 7.97 -39.28
CA CYS A 51 -29.51 7.61 -37.88
C CYS A 51 -28.97 6.18 -37.77
N THR A 52 -27.83 5.99 -37.12
CA THR A 52 -27.38 4.67 -36.64
C THR A 52 -26.89 4.85 -35.21
N THR A 53 -27.77 4.49 -34.28
CA THR A 53 -27.54 4.51 -32.84
C THR A 53 -26.38 3.59 -32.47
N PRO A 54 -25.44 3.99 -31.60
CA PRO A 54 -24.55 3.03 -30.97
C PRO A 54 -25.38 2.19 -30.01
N PHE A 55 -25.34 0.88 -30.24
CA PHE A 55 -25.90 -0.17 -29.41
C PHE A 55 -25.30 -0.05 -27.99
N ARG A 56 -25.97 0.71 -27.11
CA ARG A 56 -25.69 0.67 -25.68
C ARG A 56 -26.06 -0.74 -25.22
N PHE A 57 -25.10 -1.48 -24.69
CA PHE A 57 -25.39 -2.59 -23.80
C PHE A 57 -26.23 -2.04 -22.64
N ARG A 58 -27.55 -2.18 -22.79
CA ARG A 58 -28.54 -1.85 -21.78
C ARG A 58 -28.45 -2.98 -20.76
N ARG A 59 -27.55 -2.85 -19.78
CA ARG A 59 -27.60 -3.68 -18.57
C ARG A 59 -29.02 -3.51 -18.05
N SER A 60 -29.76 -4.62 -17.98
CA SER A 60 -31.12 -4.63 -17.44
C SER A 60 -31.06 -4.12 -16.01
N ARG A 61 -31.29 -2.81 -15.83
CA ARG A 61 -31.67 -2.28 -14.54
C ARG A 61 -33.13 -2.64 -14.41
N SER A 62 -33.38 -3.73 -13.69
CA SER A 62 -34.64 -3.90 -12.99
C SER A 62 -34.90 -2.57 -12.27
N PHE A 63 -35.94 -1.85 -12.68
CA PHE A 63 -36.44 -0.73 -11.90
C PHE A 63 -37.04 -1.35 -10.64
N SER A 64 -36.21 -1.58 -9.62
CA SER A 64 -36.74 -1.70 -8.28
C SER A 64 -37.34 -0.34 -7.93
N THR A 65 -38.62 -0.35 -7.61
CA THR A 65 -39.27 0.75 -6.91
C THR A 65 -38.32 1.18 -5.80
N VAL A 66 -37.85 2.44 -5.85
CA VAL A 66 -36.99 3.04 -4.82
C VAL A 66 -37.84 3.16 -3.56
N VAL A 67 -37.88 2.09 -2.79
CA VAL A 67 -38.11 2.16 -1.36
C VAL A 67 -36.74 2.52 -0.81
N SER A 68 -36.52 3.80 -0.54
CA SER A 68 -35.42 4.27 0.29
C SER A 68 -35.50 3.49 1.60
N SER A 69 -34.76 2.39 1.71
CA SER A 69 -34.78 1.58 2.91
C SER A 69 -34.08 2.40 3.98
N SER A 70 -34.85 2.89 4.94
CA SER A 70 -34.30 3.49 6.15
C SER A 70 -33.30 2.49 6.73
N LEU A 71 -32.07 2.93 6.97
CA LEU A 71 -31.02 2.08 7.53
C LEU A 71 -31.56 1.39 8.78
N ARG A 72 -31.46 0.05 8.80
CA ARG A 72 -31.91 -0.76 9.94
C ARG A 72 -31.12 -0.36 11.19
N LYS A 73 -31.81 -0.18 12.30
CA LYS A 73 -31.20 0.11 13.60
C LYS A 73 -30.45 -1.12 14.14
N LEU A 74 -29.57 -0.91 15.12
CA LEU A 74 -28.82 -1.99 15.75
C LEU A 74 -29.75 -2.97 16.49
N SER A 75 -30.79 -2.44 17.14
CA SER A 75 -31.85 -3.22 17.79
C SER A 75 -32.71 -4.03 16.83
N GLU A 76 -32.96 -3.52 15.62
CA GLU A 76 -33.80 -4.14 14.59
C GLU A 76 -33.06 -5.20 13.76
N SER A 77 -31.74 -5.23 13.83
CA SER A 77 -30.90 -6.13 13.03
C SER A 77 -30.79 -7.52 13.71
N GLU A 78 -30.99 -8.58 12.92
CA GLU A 78 -30.89 -9.97 13.39
C GLU A 78 -29.42 -10.40 13.50
N PRO A 79 -29.02 -11.06 14.60
CA PRO A 79 -27.67 -11.58 14.75
C PRO A 79 -27.46 -12.82 13.88
N VAL A 80 -26.41 -12.79 13.06
CA VAL A 80 -25.97 -13.91 12.23
C VAL A 80 -24.78 -14.58 12.91
N PRO A 81 -24.79 -15.91 13.15
CA PRO A 81 -23.65 -16.59 13.73
C PRO A 81 -22.50 -16.62 12.72
N VAL A 82 -21.29 -16.34 13.20
CA VAL A 82 -20.08 -16.39 12.39
C VAL A 82 -19.46 -17.77 12.57
N THR A 83 -19.85 -18.74 11.73
CA THR A 83 -19.20 -20.05 11.63
C THR A 83 -18.61 -20.23 10.22
N THR A 84 -17.60 -21.07 10.08
CA THR A 84 -16.89 -21.33 8.81
C THR A 84 -17.81 -21.79 7.66
N GLU A 85 -18.98 -22.35 7.99
CA GLU A 85 -20.00 -22.80 7.03
C GLU A 85 -21.07 -21.73 6.74
N THR A 86 -21.11 -20.65 7.54
CA THR A 86 -22.14 -19.60 7.52
C THR A 86 -21.66 -18.30 6.84
N GLU A 87 -20.44 -18.27 6.26
CA GLU A 87 -19.97 -17.14 5.45
C GLU A 87 -20.97 -16.75 4.33
N ALA A 88 -21.78 -17.71 3.87
CA ALA A 88 -22.82 -17.49 2.86
C ALA A 88 -24.03 -16.64 3.32
N LEU A 89 -24.28 -16.51 4.63
CA LEU A 89 -25.38 -15.70 5.16
C LEU A 89 -25.00 -14.23 5.36
N ILE A 90 -23.70 -13.90 5.39
CA ILE A 90 -23.24 -12.52 5.57
C ILE A 90 -23.19 -11.84 4.18
N PRO A 91 -23.85 -10.69 3.99
CA PRO A 91 -23.84 -10.00 2.72
C PRO A 91 -22.42 -9.51 2.38
N SER A 92 -21.99 -9.71 1.14
CA SER A 92 -20.76 -9.14 0.59
C SER A 92 -20.90 -7.66 0.19
N GLU A 93 -22.01 -7.04 0.56
CA GLU A 93 -22.34 -5.64 0.26
C GLU A 93 -21.59 -4.67 1.18
N SER A 94 -21.68 -3.39 0.84
CA SER A 94 -21.16 -2.30 1.67
C SER A 94 -22.13 -1.96 2.78
N GLY A 95 -21.61 -1.61 3.96
CA GLY A 95 -22.44 -1.18 5.07
C GLY A 95 -21.73 -1.20 6.41
N VAL A 96 -22.52 -1.39 7.46
CA VAL A 96 -22.10 -1.37 8.86
C VAL A 96 -22.35 -2.73 9.50
N TYR A 97 -21.48 -3.08 10.44
CA TYR A 97 -21.57 -4.35 11.16
C TYR A 97 -21.14 -4.18 12.61
N ALA A 98 -21.71 -5.02 13.47
CA ALA A 98 -21.50 -5.03 14.92
C ALA A 98 -21.16 -6.45 15.35
N VAL A 99 -20.01 -6.62 16.00
CA VAL A 99 -19.45 -7.92 16.37
C VAL A 99 -19.69 -8.19 17.84
N TYR A 100 -20.20 -9.38 18.14
CA TYR A 100 -20.53 -9.83 19.47
C TYR A 100 -19.72 -11.07 19.85
N ASP A 101 -19.38 -11.17 21.13
CA ASP A 101 -18.68 -12.32 21.71
C ASP A 101 -19.63 -13.48 22.06
N SER A 102 -19.08 -14.52 22.70
CA SER A 102 -19.84 -15.69 23.18
C SER A 102 -20.85 -15.37 24.28
N LYS A 103 -20.71 -14.24 24.97
CA LYS A 103 -21.64 -13.75 26.00
C LYS A 103 -22.72 -12.82 25.41
N ASN A 104 -22.73 -12.65 24.09
CA ASN A 104 -23.61 -11.74 23.37
C ASN A 104 -23.40 -10.27 23.76
N GLU A 105 -22.18 -9.91 24.18
CA GLU A 105 -21.78 -8.53 24.47
C GLU A 105 -21.14 -7.90 23.24
N LEU A 106 -21.46 -6.62 22.99
CA LEU A 106 -20.96 -5.90 21.83
C LEU A 106 -19.48 -5.53 22.01
N GLN A 107 -18.62 -6.08 21.15
CA GLN A 107 -17.18 -5.87 21.21
C GLN A 107 -16.70 -4.77 20.26
N PHE A 108 -17.32 -4.65 19.08
CA PHE A 108 -16.85 -3.75 18.03
C PHE A 108 -17.95 -3.36 17.05
N ILE A 109 -17.96 -2.10 16.62
CA ILE A 109 -18.76 -1.62 15.48
C ILE A 109 -17.82 -1.12 14.39
N GLY A 110 -17.96 -1.67 13.18
CA GLY A 110 -17.18 -1.29 12.01
C GLY A 110 -18.05 -0.92 10.81
N LEU A 111 -17.42 -0.30 9.82
CA LEU A 111 -17.98 -0.08 8.49
C LEU A 111 -17.05 -0.71 7.45
N SER A 112 -17.59 -1.25 6.37
CA SER A 112 -16.80 -1.86 5.30
C SER A 112 -17.51 -1.76 3.95
N ARG A 113 -16.74 -1.80 2.87
CA ARG A 113 -17.27 -1.96 1.51
C ARG A 113 -17.58 -3.42 1.15
N ASN A 114 -17.08 -4.36 1.93
CA ASN A 114 -17.38 -5.78 1.82
C ASN A 114 -17.45 -6.37 3.24
N ILE A 115 -18.67 -6.44 3.78
CA ILE A 115 -18.90 -6.88 5.16
C ILE A 115 -18.43 -8.32 5.34
N ALA A 116 -18.86 -9.25 4.48
CA ALA A 116 -18.49 -10.66 4.53
C ALA A 116 -16.97 -10.89 4.62
N ALA A 117 -16.18 -10.31 3.70
CA ALA A 117 -14.73 -10.47 3.69
C ALA A 117 -14.07 -9.89 4.96
N THR A 118 -14.62 -8.79 5.48
CA THR A 118 -14.08 -8.13 6.68
C THR A 118 -14.37 -8.96 7.93
N VAL A 119 -15.59 -9.46 8.08
CA VAL A 119 -15.98 -10.31 9.21
C VAL A 119 -15.22 -11.63 9.19
N ALA A 120 -15.06 -12.27 8.02
CA ALA A 120 -14.24 -13.48 7.90
C ALA A 120 -12.78 -13.24 8.32
N THR A 121 -12.23 -12.06 8.01
CA THR A 121 -10.88 -11.67 8.46
C THR A 121 -10.83 -11.52 9.99
N HIS A 122 -11.85 -10.92 10.60
CA HIS A 122 -11.93 -10.79 12.06
C HIS A 122 -12.08 -12.13 12.75
N GLN A 123 -12.94 -13.01 12.24
CA GLN A 123 -13.15 -14.36 12.77
C GLN A 123 -11.85 -15.16 12.80
N LYS A 124 -11.02 -15.07 11.75
CA LYS A 124 -9.71 -15.74 11.70
C LYS A 124 -8.70 -15.17 12.70
N ARG A 125 -8.80 -13.86 13.02
CA ARG A 125 -7.84 -13.17 13.90
C ARG A 125 -8.21 -13.26 15.37
N VAL A 126 -9.50 -13.11 15.69
CA VAL A 126 -10.04 -13.04 17.04
C VAL A 126 -11.32 -13.88 17.15
N PRO A 127 -11.23 -15.22 16.99
CA PRO A 127 -12.40 -16.10 16.98
C PRO A 127 -13.21 -16.04 18.28
N GLU A 128 -12.56 -15.80 19.42
CA GLU A 128 -13.23 -15.73 20.73
C GLU A 128 -14.14 -14.50 20.87
N LEU A 129 -13.82 -13.40 20.18
CA LEU A 129 -14.56 -12.14 20.23
C LEU A 129 -15.53 -11.96 19.06
N CYS A 130 -15.44 -12.81 18.03
CA CYS A 130 -16.21 -12.71 16.79
C CYS A 130 -17.11 -13.95 16.61
N VAL A 131 -18.12 -14.06 17.46
CA VAL A 131 -19.03 -15.22 17.51
C VAL A 131 -20.31 -14.98 16.72
N SER A 132 -20.90 -13.79 16.85
CA SER A 132 -22.05 -13.38 16.04
C SER A 132 -21.89 -11.95 15.56
N VAL A 133 -22.55 -11.63 14.44
CA VAL A 133 -22.49 -10.32 13.82
C VAL A 133 -23.89 -9.84 13.47
N LYS A 134 -24.19 -8.59 13.78
CA LYS A 134 -25.32 -7.88 13.19
C LYS A 134 -24.83 -7.06 12.01
N VAL A 135 -25.60 -7.04 10.92
CA VAL A 135 -25.22 -6.37 9.69
C VAL A 135 -26.36 -5.48 9.18
N ALA A 136 -26.02 -4.30 8.69
CA ALA A 136 -26.92 -3.44 7.92
C ALA A 136 -26.21 -3.02 6.64
N THR A 137 -26.80 -3.37 5.50
CA THR A 137 -26.30 -2.99 4.18
C THR A 137 -26.78 -1.59 3.83
N VAL A 138 -25.97 -0.88 3.05
CA VAL A 138 -26.23 0.50 2.62
C VAL A 138 -26.31 0.48 1.10
N ASP A 139 -27.50 0.77 0.56
CA ASP A 139 -27.78 0.70 -0.87
C ASP A 139 -26.87 1.63 -1.70
N GLU A 140 -26.60 2.84 -1.17
CA GLU A 140 -25.72 3.84 -1.78
C GLU A 140 -24.52 4.12 -0.86
N PRO A 141 -23.45 3.32 -0.93
CA PRO A 141 -22.33 3.38 0.00
C PRO A 141 -21.33 4.47 -0.39
N ASP A 142 -21.68 5.72 -0.09
CA ASP A 142 -20.73 6.82 -0.08
C ASP A 142 -20.03 6.92 1.29
N ARG A 143 -18.96 7.72 1.38
CA ARG A 143 -18.21 7.86 2.63
C ARG A 143 -19.10 8.43 3.74
N ALA A 144 -19.98 9.37 3.43
CA ALA A 144 -20.85 10.01 4.41
C ALA A 144 -21.96 9.05 4.86
N SER A 145 -22.65 8.33 3.96
CA SER A 145 -23.70 7.38 4.35
C SER A 145 -23.16 6.27 5.26
N LEU A 146 -22.02 5.67 4.92
CA LEU A 146 -21.37 4.66 5.77
C LEU A 146 -20.98 5.22 7.15
N THR A 147 -20.45 6.45 7.18
CA THR A 147 -20.07 7.11 8.43
C THR A 147 -21.30 7.43 9.29
N ASN A 148 -22.40 7.86 8.68
CA ASN A 148 -23.64 8.17 9.38
C ASN A 148 -24.32 6.91 9.92
N ALA A 149 -24.34 5.83 9.14
CA ALA A 149 -24.82 4.52 9.60
C ALA A 149 -24.04 4.05 10.84
N TRP A 150 -22.71 4.19 10.79
CA TRP A 150 -21.83 3.80 11.89
C TRP A 150 -22.08 4.66 13.14
N LYS A 151 -22.21 5.98 12.97
CA LYS A 151 -22.55 6.90 14.07
C LYS A 151 -23.90 6.55 14.70
N SER A 152 -24.91 6.22 13.89
CA SER A 152 -26.23 5.84 14.39
C SER A 152 -26.16 4.60 15.29
N TRP A 153 -25.41 3.56 14.89
CA TRP A 153 -25.26 2.36 15.70
C TRP A 153 -24.43 2.60 16.97
N MET A 154 -23.38 3.43 16.87
CA MET A 154 -22.58 3.83 18.04
C MET A 154 -23.41 4.63 19.05
N GLU A 155 -24.20 5.61 18.60
CA GLU A 155 -25.07 6.42 19.46
C GLU A 155 -26.17 5.60 20.11
N GLU A 156 -26.78 4.66 19.37
CA GLU A 156 -27.76 3.72 19.93
C GLU A 156 -27.16 2.87 21.05
N HIS A 157 -25.96 2.32 20.82
CA HIS A 157 -25.27 1.54 21.85
C HIS A 157 -24.87 2.39 23.06
N ILE A 158 -24.25 3.54 22.85
CA ILE A 158 -23.80 4.44 23.93
C ILE A 158 -25.00 4.95 24.73
N SER A 159 -26.13 5.25 24.08
CA SER A 159 -27.35 5.67 24.77
C SER A 159 -27.95 4.56 25.63
N GLY A 160 -27.82 3.29 25.19
CA GLY A 160 -28.32 2.13 25.93
C GLY A 160 -27.42 1.67 27.08
N THR A 161 -26.10 1.63 26.87
CA THR A 161 -25.13 1.06 27.83
C THR A 161 -24.31 2.11 28.58
N GLY A 162 -24.26 3.34 28.07
CA GLY A 162 -23.39 4.41 28.57
C GLY A 162 -21.89 4.19 28.28
N LYS A 163 -21.53 3.18 27.49
CA LYS A 163 -20.13 2.80 27.24
C LYS A 163 -19.84 2.69 25.75
N VAL A 164 -18.59 2.96 25.38
CA VAL A 164 -18.07 2.70 24.03
C VAL A 164 -17.71 1.22 23.93
N PRO A 165 -17.96 0.52 22.80
CA PRO A 165 -17.52 -0.85 22.63
C PRO A 165 -16.00 -0.96 22.81
N PRO A 166 -15.47 -1.98 23.51
CA PRO A 166 -14.03 -2.10 23.81
C PRO A 166 -13.13 -1.98 22.58
N GLY A 167 -13.56 -2.51 21.43
CA GLY A 167 -12.84 -2.46 20.16
C GLY A 167 -12.79 -1.09 19.49
N ASN A 168 -13.62 -0.15 19.91
CA ASN A 168 -13.69 1.22 19.38
C ASN A 168 -13.07 2.26 20.34
N GLU A 169 -12.57 1.84 21.51
CA GLU A 169 -11.86 2.70 22.44
C GLU A 169 -10.51 3.17 21.87
N SER A 170 -10.10 4.39 22.24
CA SER A 170 -8.80 4.93 21.83
C SER A 170 -7.65 4.06 22.35
N GLY A 171 -6.81 3.57 21.45
CA GLY A 171 -5.66 2.72 21.78
C GLY A 171 -5.89 1.22 21.56
N ASN A 172 -7.14 0.78 21.38
CA ASN A 172 -7.41 -0.60 20.99
C ASN A 172 -7.18 -0.79 19.48
N ILE A 173 -6.22 -1.66 19.14
CA ILE A 173 -5.87 -1.96 17.74
C ILE A 173 -6.29 -3.36 17.28
N THR A 174 -7.04 -4.08 18.12
CA THR A 174 -7.44 -5.49 17.89
C THR A 174 -8.14 -5.67 16.54
N TRP A 175 -9.07 -4.76 16.22
CA TRP A 175 -9.92 -4.84 15.04
C TRP A 175 -9.36 -4.08 13.83
N LEU A 176 -8.28 -3.30 14.01
CA LEU A 176 -7.60 -2.65 12.90
C LEU A 176 -6.92 -3.71 12.05
N ARG A 177 -7.08 -3.63 10.72
CA ARG A 177 -6.37 -4.48 9.77
C ARG A 177 -4.88 -4.15 9.89
N GLN A 178 -4.12 -5.01 10.56
CA GLN A 178 -2.68 -5.03 10.38
C GLN A 178 -2.44 -5.66 9.01
N GLN A 179 -1.84 -4.93 8.08
CA GLN A 179 -1.25 -5.58 6.92
C GLN A 179 -0.24 -6.57 7.45
N GLN A 180 -0.43 -7.86 7.18
CA GLN A 180 0.56 -8.87 7.52
C GLN A 180 1.83 -8.48 6.78
N LYS A 181 2.83 -7.98 7.52
CA LYS A 181 4.13 -7.66 6.95
C LYS A 181 4.75 -8.99 6.54
N LYS A 182 4.80 -9.25 5.24
CA LYS A 182 5.51 -10.41 4.70
C LYS A 182 6.96 -10.36 5.17
N SER A 183 7.49 -11.50 5.59
CA SER A 183 8.92 -11.64 5.86
C SER A 183 9.71 -11.41 4.57
N ASP A 184 10.92 -10.87 4.68
CA ASP A 184 11.78 -10.71 3.52
C ASP A 184 12.09 -12.07 2.86
N LEU A 185 12.06 -12.11 1.53
CA LEU A 185 12.29 -13.32 0.77
C LEU A 185 13.78 -13.68 0.76
N ARG A 186 14.02 -14.99 0.75
CA ARG A 186 15.35 -15.61 0.71
C ARG A 186 15.50 -16.33 -0.61
N LEU A 187 16.46 -15.91 -1.43
CA LEU A 187 16.68 -16.49 -2.77
C LEU A 187 17.44 -17.81 -2.73
N THR A 188 18.26 -18.01 -1.70
CA THR A 188 19.11 -19.20 -1.59
C THR A 188 18.86 -19.95 -0.28
N PRO A 189 19.12 -21.28 -0.22
CA PRO A 189 18.93 -22.07 0.99
C PRO A 189 19.92 -21.75 2.12
N GLY A 190 20.93 -20.91 1.88
CA GLY A 190 21.94 -20.52 2.86
C GLY A 190 23.36 -20.44 2.28
N ARG A 191 24.30 -20.02 3.12
CA ARG A 191 25.69 -19.78 2.74
C ARG A 191 26.37 -21.09 2.34
N HIS A 192 27.08 -21.08 1.21
CA HIS A 192 27.81 -22.23 0.64
C HIS A 192 26.99 -23.33 -0.04
N VAL A 193 25.73 -23.06 -0.41
CA VAL A 193 24.97 -23.95 -1.29
C VAL A 193 25.23 -23.56 -2.76
N GLN A 194 25.67 -24.52 -3.58
CA GLN A 194 25.74 -24.30 -5.03
C GLN A 194 24.32 -24.21 -5.59
N LEU A 195 24.00 -23.10 -6.24
CA LEU A 195 22.72 -22.93 -6.91
C LEU A 195 22.69 -23.78 -8.19
N THR A 196 21.60 -24.50 -8.39
CA THR A 196 21.34 -25.24 -9.63
C THR A 196 21.08 -24.30 -10.82
N VAL A 197 20.64 -23.07 -10.54
CA VAL A 197 20.25 -22.05 -11.51
C VAL A 197 21.04 -20.75 -11.26
N PRO A 198 21.36 -19.99 -12.31
CA PRO A 198 21.98 -18.66 -12.18
C PRO A 198 21.13 -17.71 -11.32
N LEU A 199 21.80 -16.81 -10.60
CA LEU A 199 21.13 -15.85 -9.72
C LEU A 199 20.30 -14.83 -10.52
N GLU A 200 20.76 -14.46 -11.72
CA GLU A 200 20.01 -13.62 -12.65
C GLU A 200 18.63 -14.22 -12.99
N GLU A 201 18.55 -15.53 -13.24
CA GLU A 201 17.29 -16.22 -13.56
C GLU A 201 16.34 -16.31 -12.36
N LEU A 202 16.89 -16.39 -11.15
CA LEU A 202 16.10 -16.32 -9.91
C LEU A 202 15.47 -14.94 -9.74
N ILE A 203 16.25 -13.88 -9.98
CA ILE A 203 15.75 -12.50 -9.93
C ILE A 203 14.67 -12.30 -10.99
N ASP A 204 14.91 -12.73 -12.22
CA ASP A 204 13.96 -12.59 -13.33
C ASP A 204 12.61 -13.28 -13.03
N ARG A 205 12.64 -14.51 -12.51
CA ARG A 205 11.42 -15.20 -12.06
C ARG A 205 10.74 -14.46 -10.94
N LEU A 206 11.49 -14.06 -9.92
CA LEU A 206 10.95 -13.37 -8.75
C LEU A 206 10.18 -12.09 -9.14
N VAL A 207 10.76 -11.24 -9.98
CA VAL A 207 10.13 -9.97 -10.37
C VAL A 207 8.94 -10.16 -11.31
N LYS A 208 8.88 -11.28 -12.04
CA LYS A 208 7.76 -11.62 -12.93
C LYS A 208 6.60 -12.31 -12.22
N GLU A 209 6.89 -13.15 -11.23
CA GLU A 209 5.89 -13.89 -10.45
C GLU A 209 5.16 -13.00 -9.43
N ASN A 210 5.83 -11.95 -8.93
CA ASN A 210 5.29 -11.04 -7.93
C ASN A 210 4.95 -9.68 -8.54
N GLU A 211 3.78 -9.13 -8.22
CA GLU A 211 3.35 -7.85 -8.79
C GLU A 211 4.23 -6.67 -8.38
N VAL A 212 4.73 -6.67 -7.15
CA VAL A 212 5.61 -5.61 -6.62
C VAL A 212 6.73 -6.25 -5.79
N VAL A 213 7.97 -5.93 -6.14
CA VAL A 213 9.17 -6.42 -5.43
C VAL A 213 10.09 -5.25 -5.09
N ALA A 214 10.47 -5.13 -3.83
CA ALA A 214 11.36 -4.09 -3.34
C ALA A 214 12.69 -4.69 -2.85
N PHE A 215 13.78 -4.37 -3.55
CA PHE A 215 15.14 -4.69 -3.12
C PHE A 215 15.66 -3.56 -2.25
N ILE A 216 15.88 -3.83 -0.97
CA ILE A 216 16.21 -2.84 0.05
C ILE A 216 17.50 -3.21 0.80
N LYS A 217 18.05 -2.26 1.55
CA LYS A 217 19.17 -2.50 2.47
C LYS A 217 18.63 -2.71 3.88
N GLY A 218 18.84 -3.89 4.44
CA GLY A 218 18.16 -4.34 5.65
C GLY A 218 16.81 -4.99 5.35
N SER A 219 16.01 -5.19 6.39
CA SER A 219 14.69 -5.82 6.29
C SER A 219 13.55 -4.79 6.23
N ARG A 220 12.35 -5.23 5.85
CA ARG A 220 11.14 -4.38 5.95
C ARG A 220 10.91 -3.85 7.38
N ASN A 221 11.18 -4.69 8.38
CA ASN A 221 10.97 -4.35 9.79
C ASN A 221 12.13 -3.58 10.40
N ALA A 222 13.36 -3.77 9.90
CA ALA A 222 14.55 -3.06 10.32
C ALA A 222 15.37 -2.60 9.10
N PRO A 223 14.95 -1.52 8.40
CA PRO A 223 15.72 -0.94 7.31
C PRO A 223 17.06 -0.42 7.84
N GLN A 224 18.14 -0.69 7.13
CA GLN A 224 19.50 -0.27 7.50
C GLN A 224 19.97 0.96 6.70
N CYS A 225 19.09 1.57 5.92
CA CYS A 225 19.37 2.74 5.11
C CYS A 225 18.16 3.68 5.07
N GLY A 226 18.36 4.98 5.25
CA GLY A 226 17.28 5.98 5.22
C GLY A 226 16.49 6.02 3.91
N PHE A 227 17.14 5.73 2.77
CA PHE A 227 16.45 5.60 1.47
C PHE A 227 15.54 4.37 1.42
N SER A 228 15.99 3.25 1.98
CA SER A 228 15.16 2.04 2.11
C SER A 228 13.99 2.26 3.06
N GLN A 229 14.22 2.91 4.21
CA GLN A 229 13.17 3.29 5.15
C GLN A 229 12.09 4.14 4.47
N ARG A 230 12.50 5.12 3.65
CA ARG A 230 11.57 5.99 2.93
C ARG A 230 10.69 5.20 1.94
N VAL A 231 11.29 4.33 1.11
CA VAL A 231 10.53 3.52 0.17
C VAL A 231 9.56 2.56 0.87
N VAL A 232 10.01 1.88 1.93
CA VAL A 232 9.13 1.03 2.75
C VAL A 232 7.96 1.84 3.30
N GLY A 233 8.23 3.02 3.89
CA GLY A 233 7.19 3.88 4.44
C GLY A 233 6.17 4.36 3.38
N ILE A 234 6.62 4.67 2.16
CA ILE A 234 5.72 5.07 1.05
C ILE A 234 4.83 3.89 0.64
N LEU A 235 5.39 2.69 0.45
CA LEU A 235 4.62 1.52 0.05
C LEU A 235 3.60 1.11 1.12
N GLU A 236 3.99 1.15 2.40
CA GLU A 236 3.09 0.89 3.54
C GLU A 236 1.98 1.96 3.65
N ALA A 237 2.30 3.24 3.45
CA ALA A 237 1.31 4.32 3.50
C ALA A 237 0.27 4.22 2.36
N LEU A 238 0.69 3.73 1.19
CA LEU A 238 -0.20 3.43 0.07
C LEU A 238 -0.97 2.12 0.24
N GLY A 239 -0.63 1.31 1.26
CA GLY A 239 -1.26 0.03 1.51
C GLY A 239 -1.00 -1.01 0.41
N VAL A 240 0.12 -0.90 -0.30
CA VAL A 240 0.50 -1.80 -1.39
C VAL A 240 0.98 -3.13 -0.80
N ASP A 241 0.51 -4.25 -1.35
CA ASP A 241 1.11 -5.56 -1.06
C ASP A 241 2.35 -5.75 -1.95
N TYR A 242 3.48 -6.10 -1.34
CA TYR A 242 4.75 -6.25 -2.03
C TYR A 242 5.63 -7.28 -1.34
N GLU A 243 6.58 -7.85 -2.08
CA GLU A 243 7.67 -8.66 -1.55
C GLU A 243 8.91 -7.79 -1.32
N SER A 244 9.69 -8.09 -0.28
CA SER A 244 10.95 -7.38 -0.02
C SER A 244 12.13 -8.32 0.12
N LEU A 245 13.30 -7.89 -0.33
CA LEU A 245 14.55 -8.63 -0.23
C LEU A 245 15.65 -7.74 0.31
N ASP A 246 16.39 -8.26 1.28
CA ASP A 246 17.60 -7.61 1.79
C ASP A 246 18.79 -7.95 0.89
N VAL A 247 19.35 -6.91 0.25
CA VAL A 247 20.54 -7.04 -0.60
C VAL A 247 21.84 -7.08 0.19
N LEU A 248 21.79 -6.90 1.51
CA LEU A 248 22.92 -7.03 2.42
C LEU A 248 22.99 -8.43 3.06
N ASP A 249 21.98 -9.28 2.84
CA ASP A 249 21.95 -10.63 3.38
C ASP A 249 22.91 -11.55 2.64
N GLU A 250 24.14 -11.66 3.15
CA GLU A 250 25.17 -12.56 2.62
C GLU A 250 25.00 -14.02 3.04
N GLU A 251 23.97 -14.35 3.83
CA GLU A 251 23.66 -15.74 4.18
C GLU A 251 22.68 -16.35 3.17
N TYR A 252 21.59 -15.64 2.87
CA TYR A 252 20.53 -16.14 2.01
C TYR A 252 20.46 -15.46 0.63
N ASN A 253 21.13 -14.33 0.43
CA ASN A 253 21.11 -13.56 -0.82
C ASN A 253 22.52 -13.18 -1.30
N SER A 254 23.52 -14.04 -1.06
CA SER A 254 24.91 -13.72 -1.43
C SER A 254 25.06 -13.46 -2.93
N GLY A 255 25.75 -12.37 -3.28
CA GLY A 255 25.92 -11.90 -4.66
C GLY A 255 24.74 -11.12 -5.24
N LEU A 256 23.56 -11.10 -4.59
CA LEU A 256 22.35 -10.43 -5.07
C LEU A 256 22.60 -8.97 -5.41
N ARG A 257 23.31 -8.25 -4.54
CA ARG A 257 23.57 -6.82 -4.71
C ARG A 257 24.29 -6.50 -6.02
N GLU A 258 25.31 -7.26 -6.37
CA GLU A 258 26.12 -6.99 -7.56
C GLU A 258 25.44 -7.52 -8.82
N THR A 259 24.79 -8.68 -8.73
CA THR A 259 23.99 -9.24 -9.84
C THR A 259 22.81 -8.33 -10.19
N LEU A 260 22.08 -7.81 -9.19
CA LEU A 260 20.92 -6.97 -9.43
C LEU A 260 21.29 -5.67 -10.14
N LYS A 261 22.40 -5.01 -9.77
CA LYS A 261 22.86 -3.79 -10.47
C LYS A 261 23.07 -4.03 -11.97
N LYS A 262 23.58 -5.21 -12.34
CA LYS A 262 23.80 -5.59 -13.74
C LYS A 262 22.48 -5.91 -14.42
N TYR A 263 21.62 -6.70 -13.77
CA TYR A 263 20.31 -7.10 -14.27
C TYR A 263 19.42 -5.89 -14.58
N SER A 264 19.32 -4.94 -13.64
CA SER A 264 18.44 -3.77 -13.75
C SER A 264 19.07 -2.59 -14.47
N ASN A 265 20.38 -2.69 -14.78
CA ASN A 265 21.19 -1.56 -15.25
C ASN A 265 21.04 -0.31 -14.36
N TRP A 266 20.93 -0.52 -13.04
CA TRP A 266 20.68 0.54 -12.06
C TRP A 266 21.69 0.49 -10.90
N PRO A 267 22.40 1.60 -10.59
CA PRO A 267 23.55 1.54 -9.69
C PRO A 267 23.22 1.64 -8.19
N THR A 268 22.03 2.16 -7.84
CA THR A 268 21.67 2.50 -6.46
C THR A 268 20.60 1.59 -5.88
N PHE A 269 20.42 1.67 -4.56
CA PHE A 269 19.38 0.97 -3.81
C PHE A 269 18.69 1.96 -2.87
N PRO A 270 17.40 1.78 -2.57
CA PRO A 270 16.52 0.67 -2.96
C PRO A 270 16.16 0.64 -4.46
N GLN A 271 15.71 -0.51 -4.96
CA GLN A 271 15.16 -0.69 -6.32
C GLN A 271 13.77 -1.33 -6.22
N VAL A 272 12.77 -0.73 -6.85
CA VAL A 272 11.37 -1.23 -6.84
C VAL A 272 11.01 -1.69 -8.24
N PHE A 273 10.51 -2.92 -8.33
CA PHE A 273 9.97 -3.52 -9.54
C PHE A 273 8.45 -3.63 -9.44
N VAL A 274 7.77 -3.39 -10.56
CA VAL A 274 6.33 -3.56 -10.69
C VAL A 274 6.05 -4.35 -11.96
N LYS A 275 5.34 -5.48 -11.83
CA LYS A 275 4.94 -6.36 -12.95
C LYS A 275 6.12 -6.74 -13.86
N GLY A 276 7.26 -7.10 -13.26
CA GLY A 276 8.49 -7.49 -13.97
C GLY A 276 9.40 -6.36 -14.41
N GLU A 277 8.97 -5.10 -14.35
CA GLU A 277 9.74 -3.95 -14.83
C GLU A 277 10.28 -3.09 -13.68
N LEU A 278 11.48 -2.51 -13.85
CA LEU A 278 12.05 -1.59 -12.88
C LEU A 278 11.26 -0.27 -12.91
N LEU A 279 10.60 0.05 -11.79
CA LEU A 279 9.94 1.33 -11.60
C LEU A 279 10.95 2.44 -11.24
N GLY A 280 11.92 2.12 -10.38
CA GLY A 280 13.02 3.03 -10.05
C GLY A 280 13.56 2.89 -8.62
N GLY A 281 14.39 3.86 -8.24
CA GLY A 281 14.95 3.98 -6.89
C GLY A 281 14.18 4.94 -5.98
N CYS A 282 14.75 5.24 -4.81
CA CYS A 282 14.08 6.06 -3.77
C CYS A 282 13.56 7.41 -4.28
N ASP A 283 14.35 8.14 -5.08
CA ASP A 283 13.99 9.49 -5.51
C ASP A 283 12.80 9.49 -6.47
N ILE A 284 12.78 8.54 -7.42
CA ILE A 284 11.67 8.35 -8.36
C ILE A 284 10.40 7.96 -7.60
N ILE A 285 10.49 6.97 -6.71
CA ILE A 285 9.35 6.51 -5.91
C ILE A 285 8.80 7.64 -5.03
N SER A 286 9.67 8.46 -4.43
CA SER A 286 9.26 9.61 -3.62
C SER A 286 8.54 10.66 -4.47
N SER A 287 9.10 11.02 -5.63
CA SER A 287 8.50 12.00 -6.54
C SER A 287 7.15 11.53 -7.11
N MET A 288 7.03 10.25 -7.47
CA MET A 288 5.76 9.66 -7.93
C MET A 288 4.71 9.59 -6.82
N ALA A 289 5.13 9.41 -5.56
CA ALA A 289 4.23 9.42 -4.41
C ALA A 289 3.69 10.83 -4.15
N GLU A 290 4.55 11.86 -4.20
CA GLU A 290 4.17 13.26 -4.02
C GLU A 290 3.22 13.77 -5.11
N SER A 291 3.43 13.35 -6.37
CA SER A 291 2.55 13.68 -7.50
C SER A 291 1.25 12.85 -7.55
N GLY A 292 1.13 11.80 -6.73
CA GLY A 292 0.00 10.87 -6.73
C GLY A 292 -0.03 9.92 -7.94
N GLU A 293 1.00 9.93 -8.79
CA GLU A 293 1.14 9.00 -9.92
C GLU A 293 1.37 7.57 -9.44
N LEU A 294 2.12 7.40 -8.36
CA LEU A 294 2.43 6.09 -7.78
C LEU A 294 1.17 5.33 -7.37
N ALA A 295 0.18 6.01 -6.81
CA ALA A 295 -1.10 5.40 -6.44
C ALA A 295 -1.84 4.85 -7.68
N LYS A 296 -1.73 5.52 -8.84
CA LYS A 296 -2.37 5.07 -10.09
C LYS A 296 -1.69 3.82 -10.66
N VAL A 297 -0.38 3.68 -10.46
CA VAL A 297 0.38 2.48 -10.87
C VAL A 297 -0.16 1.24 -10.14
N PHE A 298 -0.52 1.37 -8.87
CA PHE A 298 -1.00 0.26 -8.03
C PHE A 298 -2.53 0.06 -8.04
N GLN A 299 -3.32 0.97 -8.62
CA GLN A 299 -4.80 0.89 -8.66
C GLN A 299 -5.37 0.13 -9.88
N LYS A 300 -4.61 -0.79 -10.49
CA LYS A 300 -5.04 -1.53 -11.69
C LYS A 300 -5.20 -3.02 -11.47
#